data_AF-A0A355IRF3-F1
#
_entry.id   AF-A0A355IRF3-F1
#
_cell.length_a   1.000
_cell.length_b   1.000
_cell.length_c   1.000
_cell.angle_alpha   90.00
_cell.angle_beta   90.00
_cell.angle_gamma   90.00
#
_symmetry.space_group_name_H-M   'P 1'
#
loop_
_entity.id
_entity.type
_entity.pdbx_description
1 polymer ?
#
loop_
_entity_poly.entity_id
_entity_poly.type
_entity_poly.pdbx_seq_one_letter_code
_entity_poly.pdbx_strand_id
1 'polypeptide(L)'
;MEIGLTKKPGSFTESPPECWKIYQLISNEIVSNNRTVTKDDQFVGITEHDLSLDRKVVVLVNYSPVDRNISLSIKKGWIVEKTLHGNKPEKKLLILQANDACVLQLSRE
;
A
#
# COMPACT_ATOMS: atom_id res chain seq x y z
N MET A 1 13.10 -34.81 7.68
CA MET A 1 14.00 -33.66 7.42
C MET A 1 13.28 -32.53 6.69
N GLU A 2 12.34 -32.83 5.77
CA GLU A 2 11.64 -31.86 4.92
C GLU A 2 10.69 -30.89 5.67
N ILE A 3 10.00 -31.33 6.73
CA ILE A 3 9.05 -30.48 7.51
C ILE A 3 9.75 -29.31 8.23
N GLY A 4 11.05 -29.39 8.50
CA GLY A 4 11.80 -28.29 9.11
C GLY A 4 12.01 -27.09 8.18
N LEU A 5 12.07 -27.35 6.87
CA LEU A 5 12.35 -26.34 5.85
C LEU A 5 11.13 -25.46 5.54
N THR A 6 9.91 -25.99 5.75
CA THR A 6 8.65 -25.26 5.51
C THR A 6 8.32 -24.26 6.61
N LYS A 7 8.96 -24.36 7.78
CA LYS A 7 8.71 -23.49 8.94
C LYS A 7 9.75 -22.38 9.12
N LYS A 8 10.82 -22.38 8.31
CA LYS A 8 11.90 -21.39 8.38
C LYS A 8 12.05 -20.68 7.03
N PRO A 9 11.50 -19.45 6.90
CA PRO A 9 11.78 -18.60 5.74
C PRO A 9 13.30 -18.44 5.55
N GLY A 10 13.79 -18.54 4.31
CA GLY A 10 15.23 -18.49 4.03
C GLY A 10 15.99 -19.78 4.36
N SER A 11 15.32 -20.91 4.57
CA SER A 11 15.95 -22.21 4.81
C SER A 11 16.93 -22.68 3.72
N PHE A 12 16.84 -22.09 2.51
CA PHE A 12 17.73 -22.36 1.38
C PHE A 12 18.92 -21.39 1.25
N THR A 13 18.99 -20.32 2.06
CA THR A 13 20.07 -19.31 2.01
C THR A 13 20.32 -18.73 3.40
N GLU A 14 21.52 -18.93 3.95
CA GLU A 14 21.87 -18.45 5.30
C GLU A 14 21.81 -16.92 5.45
N SER A 15 21.97 -16.19 4.34
CA SER A 15 21.87 -14.73 4.28
C SER A 15 21.19 -14.32 2.97
N PRO A 16 19.85 -14.25 2.92
CA PRO A 16 19.16 -13.83 1.73
C PRO A 16 19.53 -12.36 1.42
N PRO A 17 19.86 -12.03 0.17
CA PRO A 17 20.13 -10.64 -0.20
C PRO A 17 18.88 -9.78 0.02
N GLU A 18 19.09 -8.50 0.30
CA GLU A 18 18.02 -7.51 0.50
C GLU A 18 17.35 -7.13 -0.84
N CYS A 19 16.72 -8.09 -1.49
CA CYS A 19 16.06 -7.92 -2.80
C CYS A 19 15.05 -6.76 -2.78
N TRP A 20 14.46 -6.45 -1.63
CA TRP A 20 13.54 -5.32 -1.45
C TRP A 20 14.16 -3.97 -1.81
N LYS A 21 15.49 -3.78 -1.67
CA LYS A 21 16.19 -2.55 -2.07
C LYS A 21 16.15 -2.35 -3.59
N ILE A 22 16.22 -3.42 -4.37
CA ILE A 22 16.09 -3.37 -5.84
C ILE A 22 14.69 -2.89 -6.22
N TYR A 23 13.66 -3.49 -5.60
CA TYR A 23 12.27 -3.06 -5.81
C TYR A 23 12.04 -1.61 -5.35
N GLN A 24 12.66 -1.18 -4.26
CA GLN A 24 12.57 0.19 -3.79
C GLN A 24 13.12 1.18 -4.83
N LEU A 25 14.32 0.92 -5.38
CA LEU A 25 14.94 1.75 -6.41
C LEU A 25 14.05 1.88 -7.65
N ILE A 26 13.55 0.76 -8.18
CA ILE A 26 12.65 0.74 -9.34
C ILE A 26 11.33 1.45 -9.01
N SER A 27 10.79 1.21 -7.82
CA SER A 27 9.52 1.80 -7.41
C SER A 27 9.62 3.32 -7.28
N ASN A 28 10.73 3.87 -6.78
CA ASN A 28 10.88 5.32 -6.65
C ASN A 28 10.75 6.05 -7.99
N GLU A 29 11.27 5.47 -9.08
CA GLU A 29 11.18 6.06 -10.41
C GLU A 29 9.75 5.98 -10.99
N ILE A 30 9.08 4.83 -10.85
CA ILE A 30 7.74 4.59 -11.42
C ILE A 30 6.64 5.24 -10.58
N VAL A 31 6.73 5.15 -9.26
CA VAL A 31 5.71 5.63 -8.31
C VAL A 31 5.62 7.15 -8.32
N SER A 32 6.75 7.85 -8.41
CA SER A 32 6.79 9.32 -8.37
C SER A 32 6.00 9.97 -9.52
N ASN A 33 5.92 9.32 -10.68
CA ASN A 33 5.27 9.90 -11.86
C ASN A 33 3.85 9.38 -12.10
N ASN A 34 3.58 8.10 -11.82
CA ASN A 34 2.36 7.44 -12.28
C ASN A 34 1.30 7.14 -11.21
N ARG A 35 1.63 7.14 -9.91
CA ARG A 35 0.62 6.83 -8.87
C ARG A 35 -0.16 8.06 -8.45
N THR A 36 -1.47 7.89 -8.27
CA THR A 36 -2.33 8.92 -7.68
C THR A 36 -2.20 8.92 -6.16
N VAL A 37 -1.98 7.76 -5.54
CA VAL A 37 -1.82 7.62 -4.09
C VAL A 37 -0.53 6.90 -3.75
N THR A 38 0.21 7.46 -2.82
CA THR A 38 1.45 6.91 -2.26
C THR A 38 1.36 6.85 -0.73
N LYS A 39 2.24 6.05 -0.13
CA LYS A 39 2.28 5.76 1.30
C LYS A 39 3.73 5.66 1.81
N ASP A 40 3.89 5.66 3.13
CA ASP A 40 5.17 5.55 3.83
C ASP A 40 5.45 4.18 4.47
N ASP A 41 4.47 3.28 4.64
CA ASP A 41 4.66 1.98 5.31
C ASP A 41 4.72 0.78 4.36
N GLN A 42 5.86 0.10 4.24
CA GLN A 42 6.06 -1.06 3.36
C GLN A 42 5.09 -2.24 3.56
N PHE A 43 4.47 -2.39 4.72
CA PHE A 43 3.51 -3.47 5.02
C PHE A 43 2.11 -3.19 4.47
N VAL A 44 1.87 -2.00 3.93
CA VAL A 44 0.57 -1.66 3.33
C VAL A 44 0.63 -1.82 1.81
N GLY A 45 -0.19 -2.67 1.21
CA GLY A 45 -0.38 -2.71 -0.25
C GLY A 45 -1.22 -1.53 -0.73
N ILE A 46 -0.97 -1.05 -1.96
CA ILE A 46 -1.87 -0.12 -2.66
C ILE A 46 -2.11 -0.63 -4.08
N THR A 47 -3.38 -0.79 -4.44
CA THR A 47 -3.81 -0.95 -5.83
C THR A 47 -4.76 0.18 -6.22
N GLU A 48 -4.72 0.54 -7.50
CA GLU A 48 -5.47 1.66 -8.08
C GLU A 48 -6.26 1.14 -9.28
N HIS A 49 -7.54 1.50 -9.35
CA HIS A 49 -8.46 1.06 -10.40
C HIS A 49 -9.22 2.25 -10.96
N ASP A 50 -9.05 2.55 -12.25
CA ASP A 50 -9.77 3.64 -12.90
C ASP A 50 -11.25 3.29 -13.08
N LEU A 51 -12.14 4.20 -12.70
CA LEU A 51 -13.58 4.12 -13.01
C LEU A 51 -13.93 4.97 -14.23
N SER A 52 -13.20 6.07 -14.42
CA SER A 52 -13.27 7.02 -15.53
C SER A 52 -11.97 7.84 -15.59
N LEU A 53 -11.89 8.85 -16.46
CA LEU A 53 -10.73 9.74 -16.55
C LEU A 53 -10.53 10.62 -15.31
N ASP A 54 -11.60 10.85 -14.55
CA ASP A 54 -11.70 11.76 -13.41
C ASP A 54 -12.06 11.04 -12.10
N ARG A 55 -12.26 9.72 -12.12
CA ARG A 55 -12.59 8.93 -10.93
C ARG A 55 -11.79 7.63 -10.86
N LYS A 56 -11.40 7.27 -9.65
CA LYS A 56 -10.58 6.09 -9.37
C LYS A 56 -10.96 5.49 -8.02
N VAL A 57 -10.87 4.17 -7.90
CA VAL A 57 -10.91 3.46 -6.64
C VAL A 57 -9.49 3.09 -6.22
N VAL A 58 -9.17 3.33 -4.96
CA VAL A 58 -7.89 3.00 -4.36
C VAL A 58 -8.14 2.03 -3.22
N VAL A 59 -7.47 0.89 -3.27
CA VAL A 59 -7.54 -0.13 -2.22
C VAL A 59 -6.22 -0.15 -1.48
N LEU A 60 -6.27 0.05 -0.17
CA LEU A 60 -5.14 -0.05 0.73
C LEU A 60 -5.32 -1.28 1.62
N VAL A 61 -4.32 -2.13 1.73
CA VAL A 61 -4.40 -3.38 2.53
C VAL A 61 -3.24 -3.44 3.49
N ASN A 62 -3.50 -3.59 4.78
CA ASN A 62 -2.47 -3.85 5.77
C ASN A 62 -2.17 -5.35 5.82
N TYR A 63 -0.99 -5.78 5.37
CA TYR A 63 -0.57 -7.18 5.44
C TYR A 63 0.09 -7.55 6.78
N SER A 64 0.11 -6.62 7.73
CA SER A 64 0.68 -6.84 9.07
C SER A 64 -0.39 -7.33 10.05
N PRO A 65 -0.04 -8.22 11.00
CA PRO A 65 -0.94 -8.63 12.08
C PRO A 65 -1.09 -7.58 13.18
N VAL A 66 -0.61 -6.35 12.97
CA VAL A 66 -0.75 -5.21 13.86
C VAL A 66 -1.31 -4.01 13.11
N ASP A 67 -2.01 -3.13 13.83
CA ASP A 67 -2.53 -1.88 13.29
C ASP A 67 -1.39 -1.00 12.75
N ARG A 68 -1.68 -0.28 11.66
CA ARG A 68 -0.74 0.60 10.98
C ARG A 68 -1.30 2.00 10.85
N ASN A 69 -0.54 2.96 11.37
CA ASN A 69 -0.77 4.38 11.15
C ASN A 69 0.11 4.82 9.98
N ILE A 70 -0.51 5.19 8.86
CA ILE A 70 0.21 5.52 7.63
C ILE A 70 -0.08 6.95 7.18
N SER A 71 0.91 7.57 6.53
CA SER A 71 0.77 8.84 5.85
C SER A 71 0.50 8.59 4.36
N LEU A 72 -0.66 9.06 3.89
CA LEU A 72 -1.05 9.05 2.50
C LEU A 72 -0.68 10.37 1.83
N SER A 73 -0.04 10.25 0.68
CA SER A 73 0.18 11.39 -0.22
C SER A 73 -0.61 11.17 -1.51
N ILE A 74 -1.57 12.07 -1.71
CA ILE A 74 -2.45 12.09 -2.88
C ILE A 74 -1.91 13.13 -3.87
N LYS A 75 -1.79 12.73 -5.13
CA LYS A 75 -1.30 13.59 -6.23
C LYS A 75 -2.22 14.81 -6.38
N LYS A 76 -1.62 15.97 -6.63
CA LYS A 76 -2.35 17.24 -6.80
C LYS A 76 -3.47 17.09 -7.84
N GLY A 77 -4.63 17.69 -7.55
CA GLY A 77 -5.82 17.65 -8.39
C GLY A 77 -6.69 16.41 -8.19
N TRP A 78 -6.35 15.54 -7.23
CA TRP A 78 -7.21 14.45 -6.76
C TRP A 78 -7.57 14.66 -5.30
N ILE A 79 -8.81 14.32 -4.95
CA ILE A 79 -9.34 14.36 -3.58
C ILE A 79 -10.05 13.05 -3.24
N VAL A 80 -10.13 12.74 -1.95
CA VAL A 80 -10.97 11.62 -1.47
C VAL A 80 -12.43 12.08 -1.48
N GLU A 81 -13.21 11.57 -2.42
CA GLU A 81 -14.65 11.84 -2.54
C GLU A 81 -15.41 11.11 -1.42
N LYS A 82 -15.10 9.82 -1.21
CA LYS A 82 -15.69 9.01 -0.13
C LYS A 82 -14.84 7.80 0.24
N THR A 83 -15.09 7.28 1.44
CA THR A 83 -14.59 5.97 1.89
C THR A 83 -15.68 4.93 1.66
N LEU A 84 -15.38 3.93 0.85
CA LEU A 84 -16.28 2.80 0.55
C LEU A 84 -16.19 1.71 1.63
N HIS A 85 -15.01 1.54 2.23
CA HIS A 85 -14.78 0.56 3.30
C HIS A 85 -13.61 1.00 4.19
N GLY A 86 -13.65 0.64 5.47
CA GLY A 86 -12.63 0.98 6.47
C GLY A 86 -12.72 2.44 6.95
N ASN A 87 -11.63 2.91 7.57
CA ASN A 87 -11.56 4.25 8.15
C ASN A 87 -11.39 5.33 7.08
N LYS A 88 -12.01 6.49 7.30
CA LYS A 88 -11.78 7.67 6.46
C LYS A 88 -10.42 8.28 6.83
N PRO A 89 -9.57 8.62 5.85
CA PRO A 89 -8.32 9.33 6.14
C PRO A 89 -8.62 10.73 6.70
N GLU A 90 -7.98 11.06 7.80
CA GLU A 90 -8.02 12.40 8.38
C GLU A 90 -6.80 13.18 7.90
N LYS A 91 -7.05 14.18 7.05
CA LYS A 91 -6.01 14.94 6.32
C LYS A 91 -5.17 14.00 5.43
N LYS A 92 -4.06 13.50 5.97
CA LYS A 92 -3.13 12.57 5.31
C LYS A 92 -2.89 11.32 6.14
N LEU A 93 -3.48 11.20 7.33
CA LEU A 93 -3.26 10.06 8.20
C LEU A 93 -4.41 9.07 8.05
N LEU A 94 -4.07 7.79 7.93
CA LEU A 94 -5.01 6.69 7.89
C LEU A 94 -4.57 5.61 8.87
N ILE A 95 -5.53 5.13 9.67
CA ILE A 95 -5.33 3.97 10.54
C ILE A 95 -5.94 2.76 9.83
N LEU A 96 -5.09 1.80 9.46
CA LEU A 96 -5.50 0.49 8.97
C LEU A 96 -5.40 -0.53 10.09
N GLN A 97 -6.49 -1.26 10.35
CA GLN A 97 -6.49 -2.34 11.32
C GLN A 97 -5.60 -3.50 10.85
N ALA A 98 -5.13 -4.32 11.78
CA ALA A 98 -4.39 -5.53 11.51
C ALA A 98 -5.10 -6.43 10.47
N ASN A 99 -4.37 -6.84 9.42
CA ASN A 99 -4.87 -7.70 8.34
C ASN A 99 -6.15 -7.18 7.64
N ASP A 100 -6.40 -5.88 7.64
CA ASP A 100 -7.62 -5.26 7.11
C ASP A 100 -7.33 -4.30 5.95
N ALA A 101 -8.40 -3.80 5.31
CA ALA A 101 -8.33 -2.92 4.16
C ALA A 101 -9.11 -1.61 4.34
N CYS A 102 -8.71 -0.60 3.57
CA CYS A 102 -9.48 0.62 3.35
C CYS A 102 -9.69 0.79 1.84
N VAL A 103 -10.92 1.12 1.44
CA VAL A 103 -11.27 1.37 0.05
C VAL A 103 -11.74 2.80 -0.07
N LEU A 104 -11.04 3.58 -0.90
CA LEU A 104 -11.32 4.98 -1.15
C LEU A 104 -11.79 5.17 -2.58
N GLN A 105 -12.78 6.04 -2.77
CA GLN A 105 -13.11 6.60 -4.06
C GLN A 105 -12.52 8.00 -4.14
N LEU A 106 -11.74 8.25 -5.19
CA LEU A 106 -11.14 9.53 -5.48
C LEU A 106 -11.80 10.13 -6.72
N SER A 107 -11.91 11.46 -6.71
CA SER A 107 -12.30 12.25 -7.88
C SER A 107 -11.25 13.31 -8.17
N ARG A 108 -11.19 13.79 -9.41
CA ARG A 108 -10.49 15.05 -9.68
C ARG A 108 -11.24 16.22 -9.05
N GLU A 109 -10.48 17.18 -8.57
CA GLU A 109 -10.98 18.50 -8.14
C GLU A 109 -11.43 19.33 -9.33
#